data_AF-A0A401USX8-F1
#
_entry.id   AF-A0A401USX8-F1
#
_cell.length_a   1.000
_cell.length_b   1.000
_cell.length_c   1.000
_cell.angle_alpha   90.00
_cell.angle_beta   90.00
_cell.angle_gamma   90.00
#
_symmetry.space_group_name_H-M   'P 1'
#
loop_
_entity.id
_entity.type
_entity.pdbx_description
1 polymer ?
#
loop_
_entity_poly.entity_id
_entity_poly.type
_entity_poly.pdbx_seq_one_letter_code
_entity_poly.pdbx_strand_id
1 'polypeptide(L)'
;MLQIERDLIRIQILFELYEYLFCICNYKDITRQEYKIVGANKCEIIAALYYLSDRGFITIRSTNKDDVLIIFIRARGIDEIELKIKKATTVALTCNLSKLLTPNFDDVPNNC
;
A
#
# COMPACT_ATOMS: atom_id res chain seq x y z
N MET A 1 2.44 -9.80 -18.36
CA MET A 1 1.49 -9.03 -17.55
C MET A 1 0.90 -7.91 -18.40
N LEU A 2 -0.42 -7.90 -18.55
CA LEU A 2 -1.19 -6.89 -19.26
C LEU A 2 -1.13 -5.55 -18.50
N GLN A 3 -1.35 -4.44 -19.21
CA GLN A 3 -1.34 -3.10 -18.61
C GLN A 3 -2.35 -2.98 -17.45
N ILE A 4 -3.51 -3.62 -17.59
CA ILE A 4 -4.55 -3.62 -16.57
C ILE A 4 -4.10 -4.27 -15.26
N GLU A 5 -3.32 -5.35 -15.33
CA GLU A 5 -2.79 -6.05 -14.14
C GLU A 5 -1.78 -5.16 -13.39
N ARG A 6 -0.97 -4.37 -14.12
CA ARG A 6 -0.03 -3.41 -13.52
C ARG A 6 -0.77 -2.26 -12.81
N ASP A 7 -1.86 -1.79 -13.41
CA ASP A 7 -2.68 -0.74 -12.82
C ASP A 7 -3.44 -1.24 -11.58
N LEU A 8 -3.89 -2.51 -11.60
CA LEU A 8 -4.48 -3.17 -10.42
C LEU A 8 -3.47 -3.28 -9.27
N ILE A 9 -2.22 -3.68 -9.52
CA ILE A 9 -1.18 -3.74 -8.47
C ILE A 9 -0.98 -2.36 -7.82
N ARG A 10 -0.93 -1.29 -8.63
CA ARG A 10 -0.73 0.07 -8.12
C ARG A 10 -1.91 0.53 -7.26
N ILE A 11 -3.14 0.27 -7.71
CA ILE A 11 -4.35 0.59 -6.95
C ILE A 11 -4.38 -0.21 -5.65
N GLN A 12 -4.05 -1.51 -5.70
CA GLN A 12 -4.01 -2.37 -4.53
C GLN A 12 -3.00 -1.87 -3.48
N ILE A 13 -1.78 -1.50 -3.89
CA ILE A 13 -0.78 -0.92 -2.97
C ILE A 13 -1.33 0.34 -2.28
N LEU A 14 -1.91 1.27 -3.04
CA LEU A 14 -2.45 2.50 -2.47
C LEU A 14 -3.64 2.22 -1.54
N PHE A 15 -4.48 1.24 -1.87
CA PHE A 15 -5.62 0.85 -1.07
C PHE A 15 -5.18 0.21 0.26
N GLU A 16 -4.25 -0.74 0.23
CA GLU A 16 -3.70 -1.37 1.44
C GLU A 16 -3.05 -0.32 2.36
N LEU A 17 -2.24 0.59 1.82
CA LEU A 17 -1.64 1.68 2.60
C LEU A 17 -2.70 2.63 3.19
N TYR A 18 -3.78 2.90 2.45
CA TYR A 18 -4.88 3.71 2.93
C TYR A 18 -5.63 3.03 4.07
N GLU A 19 -5.95 1.74 3.96
CA GLU A 19 -6.59 0.99 5.04
C GLU A 19 -5.71 0.95 6.30
N TYR A 20 -4.42 0.61 6.14
CA TYR A 20 -3.50 0.53 7.27
C TYR A 20 -3.25 1.88 7.94
N LEU A 21 -3.39 2.99 7.23
CA LEU A 21 -3.30 4.33 7.83
C LEU A 21 -4.30 4.52 8.98
N PHE A 22 -5.51 3.95 8.88
CA PHE A 22 -6.54 4.05 9.91
C PHE A 22 -6.42 2.99 11.02
N CYS A 23 -5.52 2.00 10.88
CA CYS A 23 -5.21 1.02 11.92
C CYS A 23 -4.16 1.53 12.93
N ILE A 24 -3.55 2.70 12.71
CA ILE A 24 -2.47 3.22 13.54
C ILE A 24 -3.04 4.08 14.67
N CYS A 25 -3.02 3.54 15.89
CA CYS A 25 -3.56 4.20 17.08
C CYS A 25 -2.59 5.19 17.74
N ASN A 26 -1.31 5.20 17.36
CA ASN A 26 -0.29 6.05 17.96
C ASN A 26 0.53 6.79 16.92
N TYR A 27 0.62 8.11 17.08
CA TYR A 27 1.33 8.98 16.14
C TYR A 27 2.82 8.62 16.02
N LYS A 28 3.46 8.07 17.06
CA LYS A 28 4.86 7.63 16.94
C LYS A 28 5.01 6.53 15.88
N ASP A 29 4.01 5.68 15.72
CA ASP A 29 4.04 4.52 14.81
C ASP A 29 3.58 4.89 13.41
N ILE A 30 2.89 6.03 13.25
CA ILE A 30 2.64 6.62 11.92
C ILE A 30 3.94 6.92 11.18
N THR A 31 5.05 7.12 11.91
CA THR A 31 6.39 7.36 11.35
C THR A 31 7.21 6.09 11.14
N ARG A 32 6.71 4.93 11.58
CA ARG A 32 7.39 3.62 11.59
C ARG A 32 6.64 2.56 10.79
N GLN A 33 5.87 2.96 9.79
CA GLN A 33 5.07 2.09 8.93
C GLN A 33 5.95 1.18 8.06
N GLU A 34 6.56 0.17 8.68
CA GLU A 34 7.33 -0.89 8.06
C GLU A 34 6.37 -1.89 7.42
N TYR A 35 6.56 -2.14 6.12
CA TYR A 35 5.83 -3.14 5.37
C TYR A 35 6.81 -4.13 4.76
N LYS A 36 6.50 -5.41 4.89
CA LYS A 36 7.21 -6.48 4.18
C LYS A 36 6.54 -6.70 2.82
N ILE A 37 7.35 -6.72 1.76
CA ILE A 37 6.89 -7.11 0.43
C ILE A 37 6.67 -8.63 0.43
N VAL A 38 5.44 -9.04 0.21
CA VAL A 38 5.05 -10.45 0.14
C VAL A 38 4.50 -10.79 -1.25
N GLY A 39 4.70 -12.03 -1.70
CA GLY A 39 4.17 -12.54 -2.96
C GLY A 39 5.22 -12.98 -3.99
N ALA A 40 4.78 -13.71 -5.01
CA ALA A 40 5.63 -14.28 -6.06
C ALA A 40 6.12 -13.22 -7.07
N ASN A 41 5.43 -12.08 -7.19
CA ASN A 41 5.66 -11.05 -8.19
C ASN A 41 6.43 -9.83 -7.61
N LYS A 42 7.53 -10.09 -6.89
CA LYS A 42 8.29 -9.04 -6.18
C LYS A 42 8.79 -7.94 -7.11
N CYS A 43 9.26 -8.30 -8.30
CA CYS A 43 9.77 -7.34 -9.28
C CYS A 43 8.70 -6.33 -9.69
N GLU A 44 7.47 -6.79 -9.91
CA GLU A 44 6.34 -5.95 -10.30
C GLU A 44 5.88 -5.06 -9.14
N ILE A 45 5.87 -5.58 -7.91
CA ILE A 45 5.56 -4.78 -6.71
C ILE A 45 6.61 -3.67 -6.54
N ILE A 46 7.90 -3.98 -6.67
CA ILE A 46 8.99 -3.00 -6.57
C ILE A 46 8.86 -1.93 -7.67
N ALA A 47 8.57 -2.34 -8.91
CA ALA A 47 8.38 -1.40 -10.01
C ALA A 47 7.14 -0.49 -9.81
N ALA A 48 6.05 -1.04 -9.28
CA ALA A 48 4.85 -0.28 -8.94
C ALA A 48 5.13 0.73 -7.80
N LEU A 49 5.84 0.30 -6.76
CA LEU A 49 6.28 1.13 -5.64
C LEU A 49 7.16 2.30 -6.13
N TYR A 50 8.14 2.02 -6.98
CA TYR A 50 8.98 3.05 -7.59
C TYR A 50 8.14 4.08 -8.35
N TYR A 51 7.23 3.61 -9.21
CA TYR A 51 6.34 4.47 -9.99
C TYR A 51 5.45 5.35 -9.09
N LEU A 52 4.82 4.77 -8.06
CA LEU A 52 3.95 5.51 -7.15
C LEU A 52 4.73 6.56 -6.34
N SER A 53 5.96 6.25 -5.95
CA SER A 53 6.85 7.18 -5.25
C SER A 53 7.26 8.34 -6.15
N ASP A 54 7.69 8.05 -7.38
CA ASP A 54 8.09 9.06 -8.37
C ASP A 54 6.94 10.04 -8.69
N ARG A 55 5.72 9.51 -8.79
CA ARG A 55 4.50 10.31 -9.00
C ARG A 55 4.02 11.04 -7.74
N GLY A 56 4.67 10.84 -6.60
CA GLY A 56 4.37 11.51 -5.34
C GLY A 56 3.08 11.06 -4.67
N PHE A 57 2.59 9.85 -4.98
CA PHE A 57 1.47 9.25 -4.25
C PHE A 57 1.90 8.66 -2.91
N ILE A 58 3.15 8.19 -2.83
CA ILE A 58 3.74 7.61 -1.63
C ILE A 58 5.16 8.15 -1.38
N THR A 59 5.70 7.91 -0.19
CA THR A 59 7.12 8.01 0.13
C THR A 59 7.63 6.63 0.49
N ILE A 60 8.81 6.27 0.01
CA ILE A 60 9.47 5.01 0.36
C ILE A 60 10.84 5.28 0.97
N ARG A 61 11.20 4.53 2.01
CA ARG A 61 12.56 4.45 2.55
C ARG A 61 12.94 2.98 2.73
N SER A 62 14.18 2.65 2.41
CA SER A 62 14.74 1.32 2.67
C SER A 62 15.00 1.14 4.17
N THR A 63 14.86 -0.10 4.64
CA THR A 63 15.37 -0.51 5.96
C THR A 63 16.65 -1.33 5.79
N ASN A 64 17.23 -1.76 6.91
CA ASN A 64 18.33 -2.73 6.94
C ASN A 64 17.85 -4.20 6.91
N LYS A 65 16.54 -4.45 6.84
CA LYS A 65 15.95 -5.78 6.78
C LYS A 65 15.57 -6.10 5.32
N ASP A 66 15.83 -7.32 4.90
CA ASP A 66 15.49 -7.79 3.55
C ASP A 66 13.98 -7.70 3.29
N ASP A 67 13.61 -7.15 2.13
CA ASP A 67 12.23 -6.97 1.67
C ASP A 67 11.32 -6.14 2.60
N VAL A 68 11.87 -5.42 3.58
CA VAL A 68 11.11 -4.52 4.46
C VAL A 68 11.40 -3.07 4.10
N LEU A 69 10.34 -2.32 3.83
CA LEU A 69 10.38 -0.91 3.48
C LEU A 69 9.53 -0.10 4.44
N ILE A 70 9.94 1.14 4.71
CA ILE A 70 9.06 2.11 5.36
C ILE A 70 8.31 2.84 4.25
N ILE A 71 6.99 2.72 4.24
CA ILE A 71 6.15 3.29 3.18
C ILE A 71 5.10 4.20 3.80
N PHE A 72 4.94 5.40 3.26
CA PHE A 72 3.91 6.35 3.68
C PHE A 72 3.05 6.73 2.50
N ILE A 73 1.73 6.59 2.62
CA ILE A 73 0.82 7.22 1.66
C ILE A 73 0.80 8.73 1.89
N ARG A 74 0.90 9.50 0.81
CA ARG A 74 0.79 10.97 0.84
C ARG A 74 -0.65 11.39 0.60
N ALA A 75 -0.98 12.65 0.90
CA ALA A 75 -2.30 13.23 0.62
C ALA A 75 -2.77 12.94 -0.82
N ARG A 76 -1.88 13.09 -1.82
CA ARG A 76 -2.19 12.76 -3.21
C ARG A 76 -2.61 11.30 -3.43
N GLY A 77 -1.98 10.36 -2.74
CA GLY A 77 -2.34 8.94 -2.78
C GLY A 77 -3.70 8.66 -2.16
N ILE A 78 -3.98 9.33 -1.03
CA ILE A 78 -5.27 9.29 -0.35
C ILE A 78 -6.37 9.82 -1.27
N ASP A 79 -6.18 11.01 -1.84
CA ASP A 79 -7.14 11.65 -2.75
C ASP A 79 -7.46 10.77 -3.96
N GLU A 80 -6.43 10.12 -4.55
CA GLU A 80 -6.61 9.21 -5.68
C GLU A 80 -7.47 8.01 -5.30
N ILE A 81 -7.20 7.37 -4.15
CA ILE A 81 -7.98 6.23 -3.68
C ILE A 81 -9.40 6.63 -3.32
N GLU A 82 -9.61 7.73 -2.59
CA GLU A 82 -10.95 8.22 -2.30
C GLU A 82 -11.73 8.54 -3.57
N LEU A 83 -11.08 9.09 -4.60
CA LEU A 83 -11.71 9.34 -5.89
C LEU A 83 -12.09 8.03 -6.59
N LYS A 84 -11.25 6.99 -6.54
CA LYS A 84 -11.58 5.67 -7.07
C LYS A 84 -12.73 5.02 -6.30
N ILE A 85 -12.73 5.11 -4.98
CA ILE A 85 -13.81 4.61 -4.11
C ILE A 85 -15.13 5.32 -4.45
N LYS A 86 -15.12 6.66 -4.54
CA LYS A 86 -16.31 7.45 -4.91
C LYS A 86 -16.85 7.10 -6.30
N LYS A 87 -15.98 6.73 -7.24
CA LYS A 87 -16.36 6.32 -8.60
C LYS A 87 -16.80 4.85 -8.69
N ALA A 88 -16.40 4.01 -7.75
CA ALA A 88 -16.82 2.63 -7.67
C ALA A 88 -18.21 2.56 -7.01
N THR A 89 -19.27 2.36 -7.80
CA THR A 89 -20.59 2.01 -7.27
C THR A 89 -20.53 0.64 -6.60
N THR A 90 -20.32 0.62 -5.27
CA THR A 90 -20.67 -0.40 -4.25
C THR A 90 -20.36 -1.90 -4.51
N VAL A 91 -19.78 -2.33 -5.65
CA VAL A 91 -19.80 -3.76 -6.05
C VAL A 91 -18.42 -4.37 -6.38
N ALA A 92 -17.34 -3.60 -6.58
CA ALA A 92 -16.12 -4.16 -7.19
C ALA A 92 -14.79 -3.96 -6.44
N LEU A 93 -14.79 -3.39 -5.22
CA LEU A 93 -13.54 -3.20 -4.46
C LEU A 93 -13.13 -4.40 -3.59
N THR A 94 -13.99 -5.43 -3.49
CA THR A 94 -13.75 -6.64 -2.69
C THR A 94 -13.29 -7.84 -3.51
N CYS A 95 -12.71 -7.64 -4.71
CA CYS A 95 -11.96 -8.71 -5.33
C CYS A 95 -10.82 -9.10 -4.38
N ASN A 96 -10.97 -10.28 -3.76
CA ASN A 96 -10.01 -10.95 -2.87
C ASN A 96 -8.66 -11.14 -3.59
N LEU A 97 -7.90 -10.06 -3.74
CA LEU A 97 -6.49 -10.11 -4.07
C LEU A 97 -5.74 -10.42 -2.78
N SER A 98 -4.84 -11.39 -2.86
CA SER A 98 -3.89 -11.66 -1.78
C SER A 98 -3.15 -10.38 -1.40
N LYS A 99 -3.05 -10.09 -0.09
CA LYS A 99 -2.31 -8.94 0.45
C LYS A 99 -0.90 -8.85 -0.17
N LEU A 100 -0.50 -7.68 -0.63
CA LEU A 100 0.84 -7.42 -1.20
C LEU A 100 1.82 -6.88 -0.14
N LEU A 101 1.28 -6.14 0.83
CA LEU A 101 2.00 -5.57 1.95
C LEU A 101 1.49 -6.19 3.25
N THR A 102 2.42 -6.68 4.06
CA THR A 102 2.11 -7.08 5.44
C THR A 102 2.75 -6.06 6.39
N PRO A 103 1.95 -5.41 7.26
CA PRO A 103 2.49 -4.57 8.33
C PRO A 103 3.50 -5.34 9.19
N ASN A 104 4.57 -4.68 9.57
CA ASN A 104 5.65 -5.24 10.39
C ASN A 104 5.95 -4.33 11.58
N PHE A 105 4.92 -3.94 12.32
CA PHE A 105 5.03 -3.11 13.53
C PHE A 105 4.07 -3.61 14.63
N ASP A 106 4.49 -3.42 15.89
CA ASP A 106 3.94 -4.12 17.06
C ASP A 106 2.48 -3.78 17.42
N ASP A 107 1.94 -2.67 16.91
CA ASP A 107 0.65 -2.10 17.33
C ASP A 107 -0.49 -2.34 16.31
N VAL A 108 -0.35 -3.25 15.35
CA VAL A 108 -1.42 -3.58 14.39
C VAL A 108 -2.41 -4.55 15.03
N PRO A 109 -3.69 -4.20 15.18
CA PRO A 109 -4.71 -5.15 15.65
C PRO A 109 -4.76 -6.38 14.73
N ASN A 110 -4.91 -7.59 15.29
CA ASN A 110 -5.02 -8.85 14.53
C ASN A 110 -6.18 -8.89 13.50
N ASN A 111 -7.05 -7.88 13.51
CA ASN A 111 -8.19 -7.75 12.59
C ASN A 111 -7.95 -6.72 11.47
N CYS A 112 -6.72 -6.24 11.31
CA CYS A 112 -6.20 -5.60 10.10
C CYS A 112 -5.30 -6.61 9.32
#